data_AF-A0A534WJH7-F1
#
_entry.id   AF-A0A534WJH7-F1
#
_cell.length_a   1.000
_cell.length_b   1.000
_cell.length_c   1.000
_cell.angle_alpha   90.00
_cell.angle_beta   90.00
_cell.angle_gamma   90.00
#
_symmetry.space_group_name_H-M   'P 1'
#
loop_
_entity.id
_entity.type
_entity.pdbx_description
1 polymer ?
#
loop_
_entity_poly.entity_id
_entity_poly.type
_entity_poly.pdbx_seq_one_letter_code
_entity_poly.pdbx_strand_id
1 'polypeptide(L)'
;MRVRLLLIRGAVREGLYALAVVALTGAVASAQPVCPGTATLTVFVENLSGTPAVAVELDGELAAEAATCGGSGATSYRETMTCTGSGVVRCGQLAGLQPGTWVHRVSVTVPGSATQQQAQRVVLVAGSPAEVSNALVWTVYPQTFVVQAASAAELQARLDDATAYARENPGPALVIFSADAFPGAIAPQRIYLLQPPCSLDVTHNRCSPDGTWDGWTAGVCFLGDRIVVDALDRSAQPGGVILSVGTCGRQVLRLYGSDNVLR
;
A
#
# COMPACT_ATOMS: atom_id res chain seq x y z
N MET A 1 -33.14 -9.48 70.89
CA MET A 1 -33.48 -10.40 72.00
C MET A 1 -33.54 -11.82 71.41
N ARG A 2 -32.64 -12.73 71.87
CA ARG A 2 -32.61 -14.21 71.68
C ARG A 2 -32.50 -14.76 70.23
N VAL A 3 -31.31 -15.18 69.74
CA VAL A 3 -30.62 -16.49 69.92
C VAL A 3 -31.43 -17.69 69.37
N ARG A 4 -30.94 -18.37 68.32
CA ARG A 4 -30.46 -19.77 68.38
C ARG A 4 -29.86 -20.27 67.06
N LEU A 5 -28.58 -20.65 67.15
CA LEU A 5 -27.88 -21.63 66.33
C LEU A 5 -28.62 -22.98 66.34
N LEU A 6 -28.58 -23.71 65.23
CA LEU A 6 -28.60 -25.18 65.22
C LEU A 6 -27.70 -25.69 64.11
N LEU A 7 -26.52 -26.14 64.55
CA LEU A 7 -25.57 -26.99 63.82
C LEU A 7 -26.17 -28.40 63.71
N ILE A 8 -26.17 -28.98 62.51
CA ILE A 8 -26.15 -30.44 62.36
C ILE A 8 -24.89 -30.80 61.57
N ARG A 9 -23.97 -31.45 62.27
CA ARG A 9 -22.80 -32.16 61.73
C ARG A 9 -23.29 -33.47 61.12
N GLY A 10 -22.88 -33.74 59.89
CA GLY A 10 -22.86 -35.08 59.30
C GLY A 10 -21.58 -35.20 58.48
N ALA A 11 -20.64 -36.02 58.94
CA ALA A 11 -19.34 -36.25 58.34
C ALA A 11 -19.24 -37.72 57.90
N VAL A 12 -19.02 -37.98 56.61
CA VAL A 12 -18.36 -39.19 56.05
C VAL A 12 -17.90 -38.77 54.62
N ARG A 13 -16.64 -38.42 54.36
CA ARG A 13 -15.43 -39.26 54.17
C ARG A 13 -15.48 -40.13 52.90
N GLU A 14 -14.60 -39.77 51.96
CA GLU A 14 -13.96 -40.60 50.91
C GLU A 14 -14.55 -40.58 49.49
N GLY A 15 -13.68 -40.17 48.55
CA GLY A 15 -13.94 -40.00 47.13
C GLY A 15 -12.79 -39.25 46.46
N LEU A 16 -11.59 -39.79 46.62
CA LEU A 16 -10.32 -39.33 46.06
C LEU A 16 -10.29 -39.42 44.52
N TYR A 17 -9.47 -38.55 43.91
CA TYR A 17 -8.95 -38.56 42.53
C TYR A 17 -9.80 -37.94 41.41
N ALA A 18 -9.59 -36.64 41.20
CA ALA A 18 -9.48 -36.10 39.84
C ALA A 18 -8.12 -35.38 39.73
N LEU A 19 -7.15 -36.09 39.16
CA LEU A 19 -5.91 -35.52 38.66
C LEU A 19 -6.27 -34.42 37.65
N ALA A 20 -6.10 -33.15 38.04
CA ALA A 20 -6.01 -32.07 37.09
C ALA A 20 -4.68 -32.24 36.35
N VAL A 21 -4.71 -32.92 35.21
CA VAL A 21 -3.63 -32.92 34.23
C VAL A 21 -3.48 -31.47 33.77
N VAL A 22 -2.52 -30.76 34.36
CA VAL A 22 -2.00 -29.52 33.80
C VAL A 22 -1.34 -29.91 32.49
N ALA A 23 -2.11 -29.84 31.41
CA ALA A 23 -1.59 -29.93 30.06
C ALA A 23 -0.63 -28.76 29.88
N LEU A 24 0.66 -29.03 30.03
CA LEU A 24 1.75 -28.28 29.43
C LEU A 24 1.52 -28.32 27.91
N THR A 25 0.62 -27.49 27.40
CA THR A 25 0.65 -27.06 26.01
C THR A 25 1.85 -26.12 25.89
N GLY A 26 3.06 -26.69 25.97
CA GLY A 26 4.22 -26.05 25.42
C GLY A 26 3.89 -25.79 23.97
N ALA A 27 3.65 -24.52 23.63
CA ALA A 27 3.57 -24.10 22.25
C ALA A 27 4.91 -24.47 21.63
N VAL A 28 4.96 -25.62 20.94
CA VAL A 28 6.05 -25.94 20.03
C VAL A 28 5.96 -24.88 18.94
N ALA A 29 6.72 -23.80 19.11
CA ALA A 29 7.01 -22.90 18.02
C ALA A 29 7.66 -23.77 16.95
N SER A 30 6.93 -24.04 15.86
CA SER A 30 7.49 -24.79 14.73
C SER A 30 8.73 -24.03 14.27
N ALA A 31 9.91 -24.62 14.46
CA ALA A 31 11.13 -24.06 13.93
C ALA A 31 10.92 -23.86 12.43
N GLN A 32 11.02 -22.62 11.95
CA GLN A 32 10.89 -22.34 10.54
C GLN A 32 11.94 -23.17 9.78
N PRO A 33 11.59 -23.77 8.63
CA PRO A 33 12.56 -24.50 7.83
C PRO A 33 13.74 -23.59 7.48
N VAL A 34 14.95 -24.13 7.32
CA VAL A 34 16.11 -23.33 6.95
C VAL A 34 16.05 -23.01 5.45
N CYS A 35 16.24 -21.74 5.07
CA CYS A 35 16.31 -21.34 3.67
C CYS A 35 17.51 -22.03 3.00
N PRO A 36 17.36 -22.57 1.77
CA PRO A 36 18.43 -23.29 1.09
C PRO A 36 19.61 -22.38 0.68
N GLY A 37 19.43 -21.06 0.76
CA GLY A 37 20.43 -20.04 0.53
C GLY A 37 19.85 -18.64 0.66
N THR A 38 20.60 -17.63 0.24
CA THR A 38 20.12 -16.24 0.13
C THR A 38 19.44 -16.01 -1.22
N ALA A 39 18.74 -14.88 -1.34
CA ALA A 39 18.17 -14.38 -2.58
C ALA A 39 19.01 -13.23 -3.16
N THR A 40 18.96 -13.10 -4.48
CA THR A 40 19.48 -11.93 -5.21
C THR A 40 18.32 -11.28 -5.95
N LEU A 41 18.13 -9.97 -5.73
CA LEU A 41 17.12 -9.13 -6.35
C LEU A 41 17.73 -8.36 -7.52
N THR A 42 17.10 -8.40 -8.68
CA THR A 42 17.45 -7.54 -9.82
C THR A 42 16.45 -6.42 -9.95
N VAL A 43 16.94 -5.19 -9.99
CA VAL A 43 16.12 -3.99 -10.03
C VAL A 43 16.05 -3.45 -11.46
N PHE A 44 14.83 -3.25 -11.93
CA PHE A 44 14.51 -2.63 -13.21
C PHE A 44 13.64 -1.42 -12.99
N VAL A 45 13.75 -0.47 -13.90
CA VAL A 45 12.86 0.67 -14.01
C VAL A 45 12.33 0.75 -15.42
N GLU A 46 11.03 0.97 -15.57
CA GLU A 46 10.45 1.47 -16.80
C GLU A 46 10.49 3.01 -16.75
N ASN A 47 11.50 3.60 -17.37
CA ASN A 47 11.70 5.05 -17.35
C ASN A 47 10.87 5.73 -18.44
N LEU A 48 9.75 6.34 -18.03
CA LEU A 48 8.88 7.13 -18.90
C LEU A 48 9.16 8.64 -18.80
N SER A 49 10.08 9.08 -17.93
CA SER A 49 10.23 10.49 -17.54
C SER A 49 10.83 11.45 -18.59
N GLY A 50 11.30 10.93 -19.73
CA GLY A 50 12.09 11.71 -20.69
C GLY A 50 13.49 12.10 -20.19
N THR A 51 13.83 11.82 -18.93
CA THR A 51 15.17 12.07 -18.37
C THR A 51 16.11 10.92 -18.73
N PRO A 52 17.31 11.18 -19.28
CA PRO A 52 18.21 10.13 -19.79
C PRO A 52 18.82 9.25 -18.69
N ALA A 53 18.89 9.76 -17.45
CA ALA A 53 19.32 9.01 -16.28
C ALA A 53 18.51 9.47 -15.06
N VAL A 54 17.96 8.51 -14.31
CA VAL A 54 17.19 8.77 -13.09
C VAL A 54 17.89 8.16 -11.89
N ALA A 55 17.97 8.93 -10.81
CA ALA A 55 18.44 8.42 -9.52
C ALA A 55 17.25 7.82 -8.77
N VAL A 56 17.39 6.55 -8.41
CA VAL A 56 16.36 5.77 -7.72
C VAL A 56 16.87 5.43 -6.33
N GLU A 57 16.23 6.03 -5.34
CA GLU A 57 16.41 5.64 -3.95
C GLU A 57 15.50 4.47 -3.66
N LEU A 58 16.09 3.41 -3.13
CA LEU A 58 15.41 2.14 -2.90
C LEU A 58 15.72 1.66 -1.49
N ASP A 59 14.68 1.43 -0.69
CA ASP A 59 14.81 0.67 0.55
C ASP A 59 13.89 -0.54 0.54
N GLY A 60 14.18 -1.50 1.40
CA GLY A 60 13.32 -2.64 1.58
C GLY A 60 13.53 -3.31 2.93
N GLU A 61 12.47 -3.94 3.40
CA GLU A 61 12.42 -4.67 4.67
C GLU A 61 11.68 -5.99 4.47
N LEU A 62 12.20 -7.06 5.05
CA LEU A 62 11.53 -8.35 5.12
C LEU A 62 10.30 -8.22 6.01
N ALA A 63 9.13 -8.57 5.51
CA ALA A 63 7.90 -8.55 6.30
C ALA A 63 8.00 -9.64 7.39
N ALA A 64 7.99 -9.22 8.66
CA ALA A 64 8.27 -10.09 9.81
C ALA A 64 7.33 -11.32 9.91
N GLU A 65 6.09 -11.19 9.45
CA GLU A 65 5.08 -12.25 9.44
C GLU A 65 5.24 -13.27 8.29
N ALA A 66 6.20 -13.04 7.38
CA ALA A 66 6.25 -13.71 6.07
C ALA A 66 7.64 -14.22 5.68
N ALA A 67 8.54 -14.36 6.66
CA ALA A 67 9.70 -15.25 6.52
C ALA A 67 9.16 -16.69 6.43
N THR A 68 9.18 -17.27 5.23
CA THR A 68 8.71 -18.65 5.00
C THR A 68 9.75 -19.68 5.45
N CYS A 69 10.98 -19.24 5.64
CA CYS A 69 12.11 -19.99 6.16
C CYS A 69 12.99 -19.09 7.02
N GLY A 70 13.60 -19.66 8.06
CA GLY A 70 14.67 -19.00 8.82
C GLY A 70 16.00 -19.17 8.10
N GLY A 71 16.97 -18.29 8.31
CA GLY A 71 18.26 -18.44 7.64
C GLY A 71 19.12 -17.18 7.71
N SER A 72 20.25 -17.24 7.00
CA SER A 72 21.14 -16.10 6.81
C SER A 72 20.62 -15.14 5.73
N GLY A 73 21.12 -13.91 5.76
CA GLY A 73 20.82 -12.87 4.79
C GLY A 73 20.43 -11.57 5.47
N ALA A 74 20.53 -10.46 4.73
CA ALA A 74 20.04 -9.19 5.18
C ALA A 74 18.49 -9.21 5.20
N THR A 75 17.91 -8.64 6.25
CA THR A 75 16.45 -8.46 6.40
C THR A 75 16.00 -7.04 6.07
N SER A 76 16.95 -6.17 5.73
CA SER A 76 16.70 -4.79 5.32
C SER A 76 17.84 -4.28 4.44
N TYR A 77 17.56 -3.32 3.58
CA TYR A 77 18.59 -2.63 2.80
C TYR A 77 18.15 -1.20 2.45
N ARG A 78 19.10 -0.35 2.10
CA ARG A 78 18.88 0.99 1.54
C ARG A 78 20.00 1.32 0.57
N GLU A 79 19.64 1.64 -0.66
CA GLU A 79 20.56 1.84 -1.77
C GLU A 79 20.09 2.96 -2.69
N THR A 80 21.03 3.58 -3.39
CA THR A 80 20.72 4.53 -4.47
C THR A 80 21.30 3.98 -5.77
N MET A 81 20.46 3.82 -6.79
CA MET A 81 20.86 3.31 -8.10
C MET A 81 20.65 4.36 -9.18
N THR A 82 21.60 4.48 -10.10
CA THR A 82 21.44 5.30 -11.30
C THR A 82 20.95 4.41 -12.43
N CYS A 83 19.73 4.65 -12.92
CA CYS A 83 19.15 3.93 -14.05
C CYS A 83 19.29 4.80 -15.31
N THR A 84 20.04 4.33 -16.31
CA THR A 84 20.30 5.08 -17.55
C THR A 84 19.54 4.47 -18.72
N GLY A 85 18.91 5.32 -19.53
CA GLY A 85 18.11 4.95 -20.70
C GLY A 85 16.61 5.19 -20.50
N SER A 86 15.84 4.95 -21.56
CA SER A 86 14.38 5.06 -21.60
C SER A 86 13.72 3.68 -21.72
N GLY A 87 12.45 3.58 -21.32
CA GLY A 87 11.74 2.30 -21.28
C GLY A 87 12.29 1.39 -20.18
N VAL A 88 12.16 0.07 -20.34
CA VAL A 88 12.62 -0.89 -19.33
C VAL A 88 14.15 -1.00 -19.34
N VAL A 89 14.77 -0.53 -18.26
CA VAL A 89 16.23 -0.54 -18.05
C VAL A 89 16.58 -1.30 -16.77
N ARG A 90 17.74 -1.96 -16.76
CA ARG A 90 18.29 -2.61 -15.58
C ARG A 90 19.14 -1.61 -14.79
N CYS A 91 18.80 -1.40 -13.52
CA CYS A 91 19.49 -0.44 -12.66
C CYS A 91 20.62 -1.07 -11.85
N GLY A 92 20.42 -2.31 -11.39
CA GLY A 92 21.39 -2.96 -10.50
C GLY A 92 20.90 -4.29 -9.92
N GLN A 93 21.66 -4.79 -8.95
CA GLN A 93 21.34 -6.02 -8.21
C GLN A 93 21.70 -5.88 -6.74
N LEU A 94 20.93 -6.55 -5.89
CA LEU A 94 21.14 -6.67 -4.45
C LEU A 94 21.24 -8.15 -4.10
N ALA A 95 22.39 -8.57 -3.58
CA ALA A 95 22.65 -9.96 -3.22
C ALA A 95 22.61 -10.16 -1.70
N GLY A 96 22.53 -11.42 -1.27
CA GLY A 96 22.61 -11.77 0.15
C GLY A 96 21.36 -11.40 0.94
N LEU A 97 20.20 -11.24 0.29
CA LEU A 97 18.93 -10.97 0.96
C LEU A 97 18.34 -12.25 1.53
N GLN A 98 17.68 -12.17 2.69
CA GLN A 98 16.93 -13.31 3.21
C GLN A 98 15.70 -13.58 2.33
N PRO A 99 15.45 -14.83 1.89
CA PRO A 99 14.23 -15.19 1.16
C PRO A 99 12.96 -14.97 1.99
N GLY A 100 11.85 -14.66 1.32
CA GLY A 100 10.56 -14.41 1.95
C GLY A 100 9.80 -13.25 1.30
N THR A 101 8.74 -12.77 1.93
CA THR A 101 8.01 -11.59 1.43
C THR A 101 8.68 -10.31 1.90
N TRP A 102 9.00 -9.44 0.95
CA TRP A 102 9.61 -8.15 1.17
C TRP A 102 8.63 -7.03 0.87
N VAL A 103 8.74 -5.94 1.63
CA VAL A 103 8.19 -4.63 1.27
C VAL A 103 9.35 -3.83 0.70
N HIS A 104 9.24 -3.40 -0.55
CA HIS A 104 10.20 -2.50 -1.18
C HIS A 104 9.58 -1.12 -1.37
N ARG A 105 10.36 -0.07 -1.15
CA ARG A 105 9.93 1.32 -1.25
C ARG A 105 10.85 2.08 -2.17
N VAL A 106 10.27 2.85 -3.06
CA VAL A 106 10.99 3.63 -4.05
C VAL A 106 10.75 5.12 -3.83
N SER A 107 11.80 5.91 -3.99
CA SER A 107 11.78 7.37 -4.06
C SER A 107 12.52 7.81 -5.31
N VAL A 108 11.84 8.52 -6.21
CA VAL A 108 12.42 9.02 -7.48
C VAL A 108 12.06 10.48 -7.65
N THR A 109 13.05 11.29 -8.03
CA THR A 109 12.86 12.70 -8.36
C THR A 109 13.04 12.91 -9.86
N VAL A 110 11.98 13.35 -10.53
CA VAL A 110 11.99 13.76 -11.94
C VAL A 110 11.93 15.29 -11.99
N PRO A 111 12.76 15.98 -12.79
CA PRO A 111 12.72 17.44 -12.90
C PRO A 111 11.32 17.97 -13.25
N GLY A 112 10.82 18.94 -12.48
CA GLY A 112 9.49 19.53 -12.68
C GLY A 112 8.31 18.74 -12.11
N SER A 113 8.58 17.57 -11.52
CA SER A 113 7.58 16.73 -10.85
C SER A 113 7.75 16.76 -9.33
N ALA A 114 6.68 16.46 -8.59
CA ALA A 114 6.83 16.05 -7.21
C ALA A 114 7.63 14.74 -7.11
N THR A 115 8.24 14.48 -5.96
CA THR A 115 8.93 13.21 -5.69
C THR A 115 7.92 12.06 -5.74
N GLN A 116 8.20 11.08 -6.59
CA GLN A 116 7.45 9.83 -6.66
C GLN A 116 7.84 8.96 -5.46
N GLN A 117 6.86 8.58 -4.65
CA GLN A 117 7.04 7.66 -3.53
C GLN A 117 6.01 6.55 -3.63
N GLN A 118 6.45 5.31 -3.73
CA GLN A 118 5.59 4.13 -3.86
C GLN A 118 6.18 2.94 -3.11
N ALA A 119 5.33 2.00 -2.74
CA ALA A 119 5.75 0.74 -2.13
C ALA A 119 5.16 -0.45 -2.89
N GLN A 120 5.86 -1.59 -2.86
CA GLN A 120 5.41 -2.85 -3.45
C GLN A 120 5.83 -4.03 -2.58
N ARG A 121 4.97 -5.05 -2.47
CA ARG A 121 5.33 -6.34 -1.87
C ARG A 121 5.75 -7.33 -2.95
N VAL A 122 6.88 -8.00 -2.75
CA VAL A 122 7.38 -9.06 -3.66
C VAL A 122 7.94 -10.20 -2.83
N VAL A 123 7.78 -11.44 -3.30
CA VAL A 123 8.43 -12.60 -2.69
C VAL A 123 9.78 -12.81 -3.34
N LEU A 124 10.83 -12.87 -2.52
CA LEU A 124 12.17 -13.25 -2.94
C LEU A 124 12.40 -14.74 -2.66
N VAL A 125 12.80 -15.47 -3.68
CA VAL A 125 13.09 -16.90 -3.61
C VAL A 125 14.60 -17.12 -3.55
N ALA A 126 15.02 -18.07 -2.71
CA ALA A 126 16.40 -18.49 -2.57
C ALA A 126 16.92 -19.15 -3.85
N GLY A 127 18.16 -18.87 -4.23
CA GLY A 127 18.80 -19.52 -5.37
C GLY A 127 19.79 -18.62 -6.09
N SER A 128 20.58 -19.20 -7.00
CA SER A 128 21.46 -18.41 -7.84
C SER A 128 20.66 -17.61 -8.89
N PRO A 129 21.15 -16.44 -9.35
CA PRO A 129 20.49 -15.69 -10.43
C PRO A 129 20.36 -16.45 -11.76
N ALA A 130 21.08 -17.57 -11.92
CA ALA A 130 20.97 -18.44 -13.10
C ALA A 130 19.78 -19.41 -13.02
N GLU A 131 19.27 -19.68 -11.81
CA GLU A 131 18.22 -20.66 -11.53
C GLU A 131 16.89 -19.98 -11.16
N VAL A 132 16.96 -18.78 -10.56
CA VAL A 132 15.82 -18.06 -10.02
C VAL A 132 15.86 -16.60 -10.48
N SER A 133 14.71 -16.10 -10.94
CA SER A 133 14.52 -14.69 -11.30
C SER A 133 13.71 -13.98 -10.22
N ASN A 134 14.39 -13.20 -9.38
CA ASN A 134 13.73 -12.19 -8.54
C ASN A 134 13.89 -10.83 -9.22
N ALA A 135 12.83 -10.37 -9.89
CA ALA A 135 12.81 -9.08 -10.57
C ALA A 135 11.86 -8.12 -9.85
N LEU A 136 12.35 -6.90 -9.62
CA LEU A 136 11.56 -5.79 -9.10
C LEU A 136 11.55 -4.71 -10.16
N VAL A 137 10.35 -4.32 -10.60
CA VAL A 137 10.15 -3.39 -11.71
C VAL A 137 9.30 -2.24 -11.21
N TRP A 138 9.79 -1.00 -11.35
CA TRP A 138 9.01 0.21 -11.11
C TRP A 138 8.88 1.06 -12.35
N THR A 139 7.68 1.58 -12.59
CA THR A 139 7.46 2.63 -13.56
C THR A 139 7.89 3.96 -12.95
N VAL A 140 8.81 4.68 -13.59
CA VAL A 140 9.12 6.08 -13.25
C VAL A 140 8.22 6.95 -14.11
N TYR A 141 7.28 7.62 -13.44
CA TYR A 141 6.28 8.43 -14.11
C TYR A 141 6.88 9.79 -14.54
N PRO A 142 6.48 10.30 -15.71
CA PRO A 142 6.83 11.65 -16.15
C PRO A 142 6.42 12.75 -15.18
N GLN A 143 5.26 12.58 -14.56
CA GLN A 143 4.70 13.58 -13.66
C GLN A 143 3.97 12.92 -12.50
N THR A 144 4.27 13.40 -11.29
CA THR A 144 3.66 12.99 -10.04
C THR A 144 2.96 14.19 -9.38
N PHE A 145 1.72 13.97 -8.95
CA PHE A 145 0.93 14.89 -8.14
C PHE A 145 0.69 14.26 -6.77
N VAL A 146 0.76 15.06 -5.70
CA VAL A 146 0.61 14.58 -4.33
C VAL A 146 -0.62 15.20 -3.70
N VAL A 147 -1.56 14.38 -3.23
CA VAL A 147 -2.69 14.81 -2.41
C VAL A 147 -2.17 15.11 -1.00
N GLN A 148 -2.15 16.40 -0.64
CA GLN A 148 -1.51 16.86 0.61
C GLN A 148 -2.48 16.97 1.80
N ALA A 149 -3.78 16.82 1.58
CA ALA A 149 -4.78 16.96 2.63
C ALA A 149 -5.97 16.00 2.42
N ALA A 150 -6.58 15.57 3.52
CA ALA A 150 -7.79 14.76 3.52
C ALA A 150 -9.05 15.59 3.17
N SER A 151 -9.08 16.18 1.97
CA SER A 151 -10.20 17.01 1.51
C SER A 151 -10.61 16.64 0.08
N ALA A 152 -11.92 16.75 -0.19
CA ALA A 152 -12.46 16.47 -1.53
C ALA A 152 -11.94 17.45 -2.58
N ALA A 153 -11.83 18.73 -2.22
CA ALA A 153 -11.31 19.78 -3.10
C ALA A 153 -9.85 19.53 -3.49
N GLU A 154 -9.01 19.13 -2.53
CA GLU A 154 -7.60 18.79 -2.81
C GLU A 154 -7.49 17.57 -3.72
N LEU A 155 -8.22 16.49 -3.41
CA LEU A 155 -8.22 15.29 -4.26
C LEU A 155 -8.65 15.63 -5.69
N GLN A 156 -9.76 16.36 -5.85
CA GLN A 156 -10.25 16.75 -7.16
C GLN A 156 -9.24 17.65 -7.90
N ALA A 157 -8.64 18.62 -7.22
CA ALA A 157 -7.63 19.49 -7.82
C ALA A 157 -6.40 18.70 -8.33
N ARG A 158 -5.92 17.70 -7.58
CA ARG A 158 -4.80 16.86 -8.04
C ARG A 158 -5.20 15.96 -9.21
N LEU A 159 -6.44 15.47 -9.26
CA LEU A 159 -6.97 14.70 -10.38
C LEU A 159 -7.16 15.56 -11.64
N ASP A 160 -7.60 16.81 -11.47
CA ASP A 160 -7.75 17.78 -12.56
C ASP A 160 -6.37 18.16 -13.12
N ASP A 161 -5.38 18.42 -12.26
CA ASP A 161 -4.00 18.67 -12.66
C ASP A 161 -3.40 17.47 -13.44
N ALA A 162 -3.63 16.24 -12.95
CA ALA A 162 -3.21 15.02 -13.64
C ALA A 162 -3.91 14.85 -15.00
N THR A 163 -5.20 15.19 -15.08
CA THR A 163 -5.98 15.17 -16.32
C THR A 163 -5.47 16.20 -17.32
N ALA A 164 -5.18 17.42 -16.88
CA ALA A 164 -4.61 18.46 -17.72
C ALA A 164 -3.25 18.02 -18.28
N TYR A 165 -2.38 17.48 -17.42
CA TYR A 165 -1.09 16.94 -17.83
C TYR A 165 -1.22 15.84 -18.90
N ALA A 166 -2.06 14.84 -18.66
CA ALA A 166 -2.22 13.69 -19.54
C ALA A 166 -2.87 14.03 -20.89
N ARG A 167 -3.61 15.15 -20.99
CA ARG A 167 -4.13 15.68 -22.26
C ARG A 167 -3.04 16.29 -23.12
N GLU A 168 -2.08 16.97 -22.49
CA GLU A 168 -1.00 17.68 -23.17
C GLU A 168 0.21 16.78 -23.45
N ASN A 169 0.33 15.64 -22.74
CA ASN A 169 1.48 14.76 -22.78
C ASN A 169 1.08 13.30 -23.08
N PRO A 170 1.90 12.57 -23.86
CA PRO A 170 1.60 11.18 -24.22
C PRO A 170 1.82 10.16 -23.09
N GLY A 171 2.53 10.54 -22.02
CA GLY A 171 2.85 9.66 -20.89
C GLY A 171 1.80 9.67 -19.77
N PRO A 172 1.77 8.63 -18.92
CA PRO A 172 0.85 8.57 -17.79
C PRO A 172 1.21 9.56 -16.68
N ALA A 173 0.21 10.03 -15.93
CA ALA A 173 0.42 10.81 -14.71
C ALA A 173 0.24 9.91 -13.47
N LEU A 174 1.03 10.15 -12.43
CA LEU A 174 0.88 9.50 -11.13
C LEU A 174 0.25 10.48 -10.12
N VAL A 175 -0.72 9.99 -9.35
CA VAL A 175 -1.27 10.67 -8.19
C VAL A 175 -1.02 9.80 -6.96
N ILE A 176 -0.32 10.34 -5.98
CA ILE A 176 -0.03 9.69 -4.68
C ILE A 176 -0.57 10.51 -3.53
N PHE A 177 -0.56 9.93 -2.34
CA PHE A 177 -1.03 10.56 -1.11
C PHE A 177 0.16 10.81 -0.18
N SER A 178 0.22 12.02 0.40
CA SER A 178 1.30 12.38 1.32
C SER A 178 1.24 11.52 2.59
N ALA A 179 2.38 10.98 3.01
CA ALA A 179 2.48 10.20 4.25
C ALA A 179 2.15 11.03 5.51
N ASP A 180 2.31 12.36 5.44
CA ASP A 180 1.99 13.25 6.56
C ASP A 180 0.47 13.39 6.75
N ALA A 181 -0.27 13.46 5.65
CA ALA A 181 -1.73 13.56 5.66
C ALA A 181 -2.43 12.19 5.65
N PHE A 182 -1.74 11.13 5.23
CA PHE A 182 -2.25 9.76 5.08
C PHE A 182 -1.21 8.77 5.60
N PRO A 183 -1.11 8.57 6.93
CA PRO A 183 -0.06 7.76 7.56
C PRO A 183 -0.15 6.25 7.31
N GLY A 184 -1.22 5.78 6.66
CA GLY A 184 -1.38 4.39 6.23
C GLY A 184 -2.48 3.62 6.96
N ALA A 185 -2.53 2.30 6.74
CA ALA A 185 -3.63 1.45 7.19
C ALA A 185 -3.80 1.39 8.72
N ILE A 186 -2.73 1.67 9.48
CA ILE A 186 -2.75 1.70 10.95
C ILE A 186 -3.45 2.95 11.51
N ALA A 187 -3.57 4.01 10.72
CA ALA A 187 -4.18 5.28 11.10
C ALA A 187 -4.92 5.88 9.89
N PRO A 188 -5.95 5.19 9.38
CA PRO A 188 -6.55 5.49 8.08
C PRO A 188 -7.24 6.86 8.10
N GLN A 189 -7.12 7.56 6.98
CA GLN A 189 -7.67 8.91 6.82
C GLN A 189 -8.80 8.92 5.81
N ARG A 190 -9.86 9.64 6.15
CA ARG A 190 -11.10 9.67 5.37
C ARG A 190 -11.23 10.99 4.64
N ILE A 191 -11.31 10.90 3.32
CA ILE A 191 -11.71 12.02 2.45
C ILE A 191 -13.22 11.97 2.32
N TYR A 192 -13.89 12.93 2.93
CA TYR A 192 -15.32 13.09 2.78
C TYR A 192 -15.63 13.83 1.48
N LEU A 193 -16.10 13.09 0.49
CA LEU A 193 -16.51 13.58 -0.82
C LEU A 193 -17.88 14.27 -0.76
N LEU A 194 -18.74 13.76 0.14
CA LEU A 194 -20.05 14.32 0.46
C LEU A 194 -20.33 14.06 1.94
N GLN A 195 -20.95 15.04 2.61
CA GLN A 195 -21.43 14.93 3.99
C GLN A 195 -22.77 15.63 4.15
N PRO A 196 -23.60 15.26 5.14
CA PRO A 196 -24.80 16.01 5.51
C PRO A 196 -24.51 17.52 5.56
N PRO A 197 -25.32 18.37 4.90
CA PRO A 197 -26.67 18.09 4.36
C PRO A 197 -26.72 17.45 2.95
N CYS A 198 -25.63 16.86 2.49
CA CYS A 198 -25.51 16.19 1.19
C CYS A 198 -25.66 17.15 0.01
N SER A 199 -25.24 18.41 0.22
CA SER A 199 -25.14 19.41 -0.83
C SER A 199 -24.14 18.95 -1.87
N LEU A 200 -24.59 18.94 -3.11
CA LEU A 200 -23.73 18.67 -4.25
C LEU A 200 -23.02 19.95 -4.65
N ASP A 201 -21.71 19.86 -4.79
CA ASP A 201 -20.96 20.82 -5.56
C ASP A 201 -21.18 20.56 -7.05
N VAL A 202 -21.77 21.52 -7.76
CA VAL A 202 -22.08 21.36 -9.18
C VAL A 202 -20.83 21.31 -10.06
N THR A 203 -19.68 21.79 -9.59
CA THR A 203 -18.43 21.73 -10.35
C THR A 203 -17.73 20.38 -10.21
N HIS A 204 -17.87 19.72 -9.06
CA HIS A 204 -17.09 18.51 -8.75
C HIS A 204 -17.93 17.22 -8.68
N ASN A 205 -19.20 17.32 -8.30
CA ASN A 205 -20.07 16.15 -8.11
C ASN A 205 -20.97 15.84 -9.30
N ARG A 206 -20.99 16.69 -10.33
CA ARG A 206 -21.66 16.41 -11.61
C ARG A 206 -20.59 16.08 -12.63
N CYS A 207 -20.75 14.97 -13.34
CA CYS A 207 -19.72 14.53 -14.26
C CYS A 207 -20.02 15.01 -15.69
N SER A 208 -18.98 15.49 -16.37
CA SER A 208 -19.07 16.06 -17.72
C SER A 208 -17.83 15.69 -18.53
N PRO A 209 -17.68 14.41 -18.95
CA PRO A 209 -16.46 13.93 -19.61
C PRO A 209 -16.15 14.70 -20.90
N ASP A 210 -17.18 15.01 -21.70
CA ASP A 210 -17.05 15.69 -22.99
C ASP A 210 -17.61 17.12 -22.97
N GLY A 211 -17.68 17.74 -21.78
CA GLY A 211 -18.33 19.05 -21.61
C GLY A 211 -19.87 18.99 -21.64
N THR A 212 -20.46 17.81 -21.87
CA THR A 212 -21.90 17.57 -21.74
C THR A 212 -22.20 16.80 -20.46
N TRP A 213 -23.16 17.28 -19.68
CA TRP A 213 -23.61 16.60 -18.46
C TRP A 213 -24.16 15.21 -18.78
N ASP A 214 -23.62 14.19 -18.11
CA ASP A 214 -24.10 12.81 -18.29
C ASP A 214 -25.40 12.51 -17.52
N GLY A 215 -25.85 13.47 -16.69
CA GLY A 215 -27.04 13.38 -15.85
C GLY A 215 -26.82 12.69 -14.51
N TRP A 216 -25.59 12.26 -14.21
CA TRP A 216 -25.26 11.52 -12.99
C TRP A 216 -24.41 12.35 -12.03
N THR A 217 -24.43 11.91 -10.76
CA THR A 217 -23.65 12.55 -9.69
C THR A 217 -22.82 11.52 -8.94
N ALA A 218 -21.63 11.92 -8.54
CA ALA A 218 -20.70 11.11 -7.77
C ALA A 218 -19.98 11.95 -6.72
N GLY A 219 -19.39 11.30 -5.72
CA GLY A 219 -18.50 11.97 -4.77
C GLY A 219 -17.29 12.60 -5.47
N VAL A 220 -16.72 11.89 -6.44
CA VAL A 220 -15.64 12.38 -7.32
C VAL A 220 -15.92 11.95 -8.76
N CYS A 221 -15.71 12.87 -9.69
CA CYS A 221 -15.71 12.60 -11.12
C CYS A 221 -14.27 12.54 -11.63
N PHE A 222 -13.88 11.40 -12.17
CA PHE A 222 -12.54 11.18 -12.71
C PHE A 222 -12.61 11.17 -14.24
N LEU A 223 -12.06 12.19 -14.88
CA LEU A 223 -12.30 12.48 -16.30
C LEU A 223 -11.08 12.24 -17.22
N GLY A 224 -9.92 11.92 -16.67
CA GLY A 224 -8.67 11.80 -17.42
C GLY A 224 -8.37 10.40 -17.95
N ASP A 225 -7.39 10.32 -18.84
CA ASP A 225 -6.82 9.09 -19.40
C ASP A 225 -5.40 8.88 -18.88
N ARG A 226 -4.94 7.63 -18.81
CA ARG A 226 -3.55 7.28 -18.43
C ARG A 226 -3.14 7.83 -17.05
N ILE A 227 -4.06 7.90 -16.10
CA ILE A 227 -3.77 8.35 -14.74
C ILE A 227 -3.70 7.14 -13.81
N VAL A 228 -2.61 7.05 -13.06
CA VAL A 228 -2.42 6.09 -11.99
C VAL A 228 -2.64 6.78 -10.66
N VAL A 229 -3.62 6.32 -9.88
CA VAL A 229 -3.80 6.72 -8.49
C VAL A 229 -3.29 5.58 -7.61
N ASP A 230 -2.32 5.89 -6.77
CA ASP A 230 -1.71 4.94 -5.85
C ASP A 230 -1.89 5.43 -4.41
N ALA A 231 -2.80 4.74 -3.71
CA ALA A 231 -3.16 4.99 -2.33
C ALA A 231 -2.59 3.95 -1.35
N LEU A 232 -1.65 3.11 -1.82
CA LEU A 232 -0.96 2.16 -0.96
C LEU A 232 -0.05 2.90 0.02
N ASP A 233 -0.01 2.43 1.27
CA ASP A 233 0.85 3.00 2.28
C ASP A 233 2.32 2.56 2.12
N ARG A 234 3.20 3.02 3.02
CA ARG A 234 4.63 2.66 2.98
C ARG A 234 4.87 1.15 3.16
N SER A 235 3.91 0.38 3.65
CA SER A 235 3.98 -1.08 3.77
C SER A 235 3.37 -1.80 2.56
N ALA A 236 3.02 -1.04 1.52
CA ALA A 236 2.26 -1.47 0.36
C ALA A 236 0.91 -2.10 0.75
N GLN A 237 0.29 -1.59 1.81
CA GLN A 237 -1.03 -2.01 2.25
C GLN A 237 -2.11 -1.03 1.79
N PRO A 238 -3.26 -1.53 1.34
CA PRO A 238 -4.41 -0.68 1.07
C PRO A 238 -5.08 -0.24 2.39
N GLY A 239 -5.98 0.73 2.29
CA GLY A 239 -6.85 1.14 3.38
C GLY A 239 -6.37 2.35 4.19
N GLY A 240 -5.19 2.91 3.89
CA GLY A 240 -4.74 4.17 4.48
C GLY A 240 -5.55 5.38 4.02
N VAL A 241 -6.09 5.34 2.80
CA VAL A 241 -6.98 6.36 2.22
C VAL A 241 -8.39 5.78 2.09
N ILE A 242 -9.37 6.48 2.63
CA ILE A 242 -10.77 6.08 2.54
C ILE A 242 -11.59 7.18 1.89
N LEU A 243 -12.16 6.91 0.72
CA LEU A 243 -13.12 7.79 0.07
C LEU A 243 -14.53 7.54 0.63
N SER A 244 -15.26 8.60 0.99
CA SER A 244 -16.57 8.44 1.63
C SER A 244 -17.57 9.50 1.20
N VAL A 245 -18.78 9.07 0.91
CA VAL A 245 -19.94 9.96 0.70
C VAL A 245 -20.85 10.04 1.94
N GLY A 246 -20.35 9.60 3.10
CA GLY A 246 -21.11 9.53 4.34
C GLY A 246 -22.42 8.74 4.17
N THR A 247 -23.52 9.32 4.65
CA THR A 247 -24.88 8.76 4.54
C THR A 247 -25.64 9.27 3.31
N CYS A 248 -24.99 9.97 2.39
CA CYS A 248 -25.66 10.67 1.29
C CYS A 248 -26.19 9.76 0.17
N GLY A 249 -25.94 8.45 0.24
CA GLY A 249 -26.51 7.46 -0.70
C GLY A 249 -26.13 7.72 -2.16
N ARG A 250 -24.88 8.12 -2.40
CA ARG A 250 -24.33 8.42 -3.75
C ARG A 250 -23.21 7.46 -4.11
N GLN A 251 -22.91 7.39 -5.41
CA GLN A 251 -21.71 6.70 -5.89
C GLN A 251 -20.48 7.46 -5.39
N VAL A 252 -19.48 6.74 -4.89
CA VAL A 252 -18.23 7.35 -4.38
C VAL A 252 -17.44 7.96 -5.54
N LEU A 253 -17.29 7.20 -6.61
CA LEU A 253 -16.45 7.53 -7.76
C LEU A 253 -17.21 7.21 -9.04
N ARG A 254 -17.03 8.05 -10.04
CA ARG A 254 -17.39 7.75 -11.42
C ARG A 254 -16.17 7.98 -12.31
N LEU A 255 -15.78 6.92 -13.03
CA LEU A 255 -14.56 6.86 -13.82
C LEU A 255 -14.92 6.97 -15.30
N TYR A 256 -14.22 7.86 -16.00
CA TYR A 256 -14.23 8.01 -17.45
C TYR A 256 -12.80 7.86 -17.97
N GLY A 257 -12.66 7.77 -19.29
CA GLY A 257 -11.39 7.64 -19.96
C GLY A 257 -10.85 6.21 -20.04
N SER A 258 -9.60 6.08 -20.48
CA SER A 258 -8.90 4.80 -20.67
C SER A 258 -7.57 4.74 -19.92
N ASP A 259 -7.08 3.51 -19.73
CA ASP A 259 -5.73 3.22 -19.20
C ASP A 259 -5.46 3.79 -17.80
N ASN A 260 -6.53 3.97 -17.01
CA ASN A 260 -6.45 4.40 -15.64
C ASN A 260 -6.22 3.22 -14.70
N VAL A 261 -5.42 3.43 -13.67
CA VAL A 261 -5.16 2.43 -12.61
C VAL A 261 -5.47 3.05 -11.27
N LEU A 262 -6.27 2.36 -10.45
CA LEU A 262 -6.58 2.75 -9.08
C LEU A 262 -6.14 1.62 -8.17
N ARG A 263 -5.24 1.88 -7.23
CA ARG A 263 -4.72 0.88 -6.29
C ARG A 263 -4.54 1.41 -4.88
#